data_AF-A0A7L3GMD4-F1
#
_entry.id   AF-A0A7L3GMD4-F1
#
_cell.length_a   1.000
_cell.length_b   1.000
_cell.length_c   1.000
_cell.angle_alpha   90.00
_cell.angle_beta   90.00
_cell.angle_gamma   90.00
#
_symmetry.space_group_name_H-M   'P 1'
#
loop_
_entity.id
_entity.type
_entity.pdbx_description
1 polymer ?
#
loop_
_entity_poly.entity_id
_entity_poly.type
_entity_poly.pdbx_seq_one_letter_code
_entity_poly.pdbx_strand_id
1 'polypeptide(L)'
;RIDVTEAQIAITVLLFVSAYGGTAIWDYKVPLVGLELKLFVGFVILCGTALSFFNYFRVIFGGGVGKNGSTIAGTSVLSPGLHIGLLITLAIMIYKKSTTQLFEKHSCLYILTFGFVNAKISQKLVVAHMTKSEICLQDTAFIGPGLLVLDQYFNSFVDEYIVLWIALFISLFDMLRYATGVCLQIAAHLHIHVFRISPHQAPEQVQNHN
;
A
#
# COMPACT_ATOMS: atom_id res chain seq x y z
N ARG A 1 19.66 10.80 -5.19
CA ARG A 1 19.14 9.56 -4.56
C ARG A 1 17.67 9.81 -4.41
N ILE A 2 16.82 9.10 -5.16
CA ILE A 2 15.38 9.27 -4.99
C ILE A 2 15.01 8.63 -3.66
N ASP A 3 14.58 9.46 -2.73
CA ASP A 3 14.15 9.03 -1.41
C ASP A 3 12.61 9.01 -1.32
N VAL A 4 12.08 8.44 -0.25
CA VAL A 4 10.63 8.25 -0.05
C VAL A 4 9.87 9.57 -0.22
N THR A 5 10.43 10.67 0.26
CA THR A 5 9.83 12.01 0.16
C THR A 5 9.73 12.51 -1.28
N GLU A 6 10.76 12.32 -2.11
CA GLU A 6 10.70 12.73 -3.53
C GLU A 6 9.65 11.93 -4.30
N ALA A 7 9.57 10.62 -4.03
CA ALA A 7 8.55 9.78 -4.64
C ALA A 7 7.13 10.21 -4.21
N GLN A 8 6.93 10.51 -2.92
CA GLN A 8 5.66 11.01 -2.41
C GLN A 8 5.28 12.36 -3.04
N ILE A 9 6.20 13.32 -3.09
CA ILE A 9 5.96 14.63 -3.73
C ILE A 9 5.61 14.45 -5.21
N ALA A 10 6.31 13.58 -5.93
CA ALA A 10 6.02 13.30 -7.34
C ALA A 10 4.60 12.75 -7.54
N ILE A 11 4.17 11.80 -6.71
CA ILE A 11 2.81 11.26 -6.74
C ILE A 11 1.78 12.35 -6.39
N THR A 12 2.05 13.16 -5.37
CA THR A 12 1.18 14.26 -4.96
C THR A 12 1.00 15.27 -6.09
N VAL A 13 2.08 15.67 -6.77
CA VAL A 13 2.02 16.58 -7.93
C VAL A 13 1.22 15.94 -9.07
N LEU A 14 1.44 14.66 -9.37
CA LEU A 14 0.70 13.95 -10.42
C LEU A 14 -0.82 13.94 -10.15
N LEU A 15 -1.21 13.68 -8.90
CA LEU A 15 -2.61 13.71 -8.46
C LEU A 15 -3.18 15.12 -8.51
N PHE A 16 -2.43 16.14 -8.10
CA PHE A 16 -2.86 17.54 -8.19
C PHE A 16 -3.08 17.99 -9.64
N VAL A 17 -2.17 17.66 -10.55
CA VAL A 17 -2.32 17.96 -11.99
C VAL A 17 -3.60 17.31 -12.52
N SER A 18 -3.87 16.06 -12.13
CA SER A 18 -5.10 15.35 -12.51
C SER A 18 -6.36 15.99 -11.90
N ALA A 19 -6.28 16.48 -10.66
CA ALA A 19 -7.40 17.08 -9.95
C ALA A 19 -7.77 18.46 -10.52
N TYR A 20 -6.79 19.32 -10.77
CA TYR A 20 -7.03 20.66 -11.34
C TYR A 20 -7.29 20.62 -12.84
N GLY A 21 -6.61 19.73 -13.55
CA GLY A 21 -6.68 19.62 -15.01
C GLY A 21 -7.78 18.74 -15.57
N GLY A 22 -8.37 17.91 -14.72
CA GLY A 22 -9.24 16.82 -15.16
C GLY A 22 -8.47 15.75 -15.96
N THR A 23 -9.20 14.72 -16.38
CA THR A 23 -8.61 13.59 -17.13
C THR A 23 -8.14 13.98 -18.53
N ALA A 24 -8.71 15.05 -19.11
CA ALA A 24 -8.43 15.50 -20.47
C ALA A 24 -6.98 15.98 -20.69
N ILE A 25 -6.28 16.45 -19.65
CA ILE A 25 -4.86 16.81 -19.75
C ILE A 25 -4.02 15.61 -20.21
N TRP A 26 -4.38 14.41 -19.76
CA TRP A 26 -3.64 13.19 -20.07
C TRP A 26 -3.85 12.69 -21.51
N ASP A 27 -4.91 13.13 -22.18
CA ASP A 27 -5.20 12.84 -23.58
C ASP A 27 -4.56 13.85 -24.55
N TYR A 28 -3.85 14.86 -24.02
CA TYR A 28 -3.14 15.82 -24.86
C TYR A 28 -2.03 15.13 -25.67
N LYS A 29 -2.03 15.38 -26.98
CA LYS A 29 -1.03 14.82 -27.91
C LYS A 29 0.23 15.67 -27.90
N VAL A 30 1.35 15.04 -27.59
CA VAL A 30 2.64 15.73 -27.59
C VAL A 30 3.02 16.07 -29.04
N PRO A 31 3.23 17.34 -29.39
CA PRO A 31 3.37 17.78 -30.79
C PRO A 31 4.62 17.23 -31.50
N LEU A 32 5.62 16.70 -30.77
CA LEU A 32 6.81 16.07 -31.38
C LEU A 32 6.64 14.59 -31.76
N VAL A 33 5.74 13.85 -31.10
CA VAL A 33 5.68 12.37 -31.21
C VAL A 33 4.27 11.87 -31.55
N GLY A 34 3.24 12.72 -31.44
CA GLY A 34 1.84 12.35 -31.71
C GLY A 34 1.23 11.39 -30.69
N LEU A 35 1.99 10.99 -29.66
CA LEU A 35 1.55 10.13 -28.56
C LEU A 35 0.80 10.95 -27.50
N GLU A 36 -0.17 10.29 -26.86
CA GLU A 36 -0.91 10.83 -25.73
C GLU A 36 -0.02 10.90 -24.48
N LEU A 37 -0.18 11.97 -23.69
CA LEU A 37 0.62 12.20 -22.50
C LEU A 37 0.56 11.03 -21.50
N LYS A 38 -0.58 10.34 -21.40
CA LYS A 38 -0.75 9.15 -20.54
C LYS A 38 0.21 8.01 -20.88
N LEU A 39 0.50 7.79 -22.15
CA LEU A 39 1.45 6.75 -22.59
C LEU A 39 2.87 7.12 -22.22
N PHE A 40 3.22 8.41 -22.32
CA PHE A 40 4.53 8.90 -21.90
C PHE A 40 4.74 8.70 -20.40
N VAL A 41 3.77 9.10 -19.56
CA VAL A 41 3.83 8.86 -18.11
C VAL A 41 3.92 7.36 -17.80
N GLY A 42 3.13 6.53 -18.48
CA GLY A 42 3.21 5.08 -18.34
C GLY A 42 4.58 4.52 -18.68
N PHE A 43 5.23 5.02 -19.74
CA PHE A 43 6.57 4.59 -20.15
C PHE A 43 7.64 5.01 -19.12
N VAL A 44 7.56 6.23 -18.59
CA VAL A 44 8.47 6.71 -17.54
C VAL A 44 8.38 5.82 -16.29
N ILE A 45 7.16 5.48 -15.86
CA ILE A 45 6.93 4.59 -14.73
C ILE A 45 7.50 3.20 -15.03
N LEU A 46 7.17 2.61 -16.18
CA LEU A 46 7.63 1.28 -16.58
C LEU A 46 9.16 1.18 -16.62
N CYS A 47 9.81 2.17 -17.24
CA CYS A 47 11.27 2.25 -17.32
C CYS A 47 11.89 2.39 -15.91
N GLY A 48 11.34 3.29 -15.09
CA GLY A 48 11.77 3.47 -13.70
C GLY A 48 11.64 2.20 -12.85
N THR A 49 10.54 1.47 -13.00
CA THR A 49 10.32 0.18 -12.34
C THR A 49 11.29 -0.88 -12.84
N ALA A 50 11.50 -1.01 -14.16
CA ALA A 50 12.43 -1.98 -14.73
C ALA A 50 13.88 -1.75 -14.27
N LEU A 51 14.34 -0.49 -14.28
CA LEU A 51 15.66 -0.12 -13.77
C LEU A 51 15.80 -0.41 -12.28
N SER A 52 14.79 -0.08 -11.48
CA SER A 52 14.78 -0.37 -10.04
C SER A 52 14.84 -1.86 -9.78
N PHE A 53 14.02 -2.63 -10.49
CA PHE A 53 13.99 -4.09 -10.41
C PHE A 53 15.36 -4.69 -10.73
N PHE A 54 15.98 -4.27 -11.83
CA PHE A 54 17.31 -4.74 -12.21
C PHE A 54 18.35 -4.45 -11.12
N ASN A 55 18.34 -3.24 -10.56
CA ASN A 55 19.24 -2.86 -9.47
C ASN A 55 19.01 -3.68 -8.19
N TYR A 56 17.75 -3.93 -7.80
CA TYR A 56 17.44 -4.78 -6.65
C TYR A 56 17.88 -6.22 -6.86
N PHE A 57 17.58 -6.81 -8.02
CA PHE A 57 18.01 -8.17 -8.34
C PHE A 57 19.53 -8.31 -8.39
N ARG A 58 20.24 -7.30 -8.93
CA ARG A 58 21.70 -7.28 -8.91
C ARG A 58 22.26 -7.30 -7.48
N VAL A 59 21.66 -6.57 -6.53
CA VAL A 59 22.08 -6.57 -5.12
C VAL A 59 21.74 -7.90 -4.45
N ILE A 60 20.55 -8.46 -4.72
CA ILE A 60 20.11 -9.75 -4.16
C ILE A 60 21.03 -10.89 -4.64
N PHE A 61 21.25 -11.02 -5.95
CA PHE A 61 22.14 -12.02 -6.53
C PHE A 61 23.61 -11.77 -6.21
N GLY A 62 24.00 -10.51 -5.97
CA GLY A 62 25.35 -10.12 -5.55
C GLY A 62 25.68 -10.41 -4.09
N GLY A 63 24.87 -11.20 -3.38
CA GLY A 63 25.12 -11.61 -2.00
C GLY A 63 24.52 -10.68 -0.94
N GLY A 64 23.55 -9.83 -1.31
CA GLY A 64 22.74 -9.06 -0.37
C GLY A 64 23.48 -8.04 0.47
N VAL A 65 24.73 -7.70 0.10
CA VAL A 65 25.53 -6.70 0.78
C VAL A 65 24.82 -5.36 0.61
N GLY A 66 24.32 -4.81 1.72
CA GLY A 66 23.67 -3.51 1.70
C GLY A 66 24.61 -2.45 1.14
N LYS A 67 24.07 -1.32 0.67
CA LYS A 67 24.85 -0.23 0.06
C LYS A 67 26.04 0.29 0.91
N ASN A 68 26.03 0.00 2.22
CA ASN A 68 27.06 0.36 3.19
C ASN A 68 27.91 -0.84 3.70
N GLY A 69 27.89 -2.00 3.04
CA GLY A 69 28.62 -3.18 3.53
C GLY A 69 27.92 -3.97 4.65
N SER A 70 26.67 -3.61 4.99
CA SER A 70 25.88 -4.31 6.00
C SER A 70 25.60 -5.76 5.58
N THR A 71 25.92 -6.71 6.46
CA THR A 71 25.63 -8.14 6.31
C THR A 71 24.12 -8.40 6.27
N ILE A 72 23.72 -9.47 5.57
CA ILE A 72 22.34 -9.97 5.49
C ILE A 72 21.87 -10.36 6.90
N ALA A 73 20.81 -9.72 7.41
CA ALA A 73 20.08 -10.24 8.56
C ALA A 73 19.40 -11.55 8.14
N GLY A 74 19.53 -12.61 8.94
CA GLY A 74 19.00 -13.97 8.68
C GLY A 74 17.48 -14.10 8.69
N THR A 75 16.78 -13.16 8.07
CA THR A 75 15.32 -13.17 7.89
C THR A 75 14.98 -13.78 6.54
N SER A 76 13.98 -14.65 6.50
CA SER A 76 13.50 -15.26 5.26
C SER A 76 12.99 -14.17 4.30
N VAL A 77 13.78 -13.87 3.27
CA VAL A 77 13.50 -12.80 2.28
C VAL A 77 12.26 -13.06 1.42
N LEU A 78 11.73 -14.29 1.45
CA LEU A 78 10.63 -14.73 0.60
C LEU A 78 9.26 -14.69 1.27
N SER A 79 9.21 -14.73 2.62
CA SER A 79 7.95 -14.77 3.37
C SER A 79 6.96 -13.63 3.00
N PRO A 80 7.41 -12.38 2.81
CA PRO A 80 6.53 -11.29 2.34
C PRO A 80 5.90 -11.55 0.97
N GLY A 81 6.61 -12.26 0.10
CA GLY A 81 6.16 -12.61 -1.24
C GLY A 81 4.94 -13.53 -1.23
N LEU A 82 4.79 -14.39 -0.22
CA LEU A 82 3.65 -15.30 -0.15
C LEU A 82 2.33 -14.55 0.10
N HIS A 83 2.33 -13.57 1.01
CA HIS A 83 1.13 -12.77 1.29
C HIS A 83 0.70 -11.93 0.08
N ILE A 84 1.66 -11.26 -0.56
CA ILE A 84 1.40 -10.43 -1.74
C ILE A 84 0.97 -11.31 -2.92
N GLY A 85 1.64 -12.45 -3.13
CA GLY A 85 1.30 -13.40 -4.17
C GLY A 85 -0.09 -14.01 -3.99
N LEU A 86 -0.47 -14.35 -2.76
CA LEU A 86 -1.82 -14.82 -2.43
C LEU A 86 -2.87 -13.75 -2.76
N LEU A 87 -2.64 -12.50 -2.37
CA LEU A 87 -3.56 -11.40 -2.67
C LEU A 87 -3.73 -11.19 -4.17
N ILE A 88 -2.64 -11.18 -4.94
CA ILE A 88 -2.67 -11.03 -6.39
C ILE A 88 -3.43 -12.20 -7.04
N THR A 89 -3.19 -13.43 -6.56
CA THR A 89 -3.88 -14.63 -7.06
C THR A 89 -5.38 -14.53 -6.82
N LEU A 90 -5.80 -14.11 -5.62
CA LEU A 90 -7.21 -13.92 -5.28
C LEU A 90 -7.85 -12.84 -6.16
N ALA A 91 -7.17 -11.71 -6.39
CA ALA A 91 -7.66 -10.66 -7.28
C ALA A 91 -7.88 -11.18 -8.71
N ILE A 92 -6.88 -11.85 -9.29
CA ILE A 92 -6.97 -12.41 -10.64
C ILE A 92 -8.08 -13.46 -10.73
N MET A 93 -8.20 -14.33 -9.72
CA MET A 93 -9.24 -15.36 -9.68
C MET A 93 -10.64 -14.74 -9.65
N ILE A 94 -10.86 -13.73 -8.79
CA ILE A 94 -12.14 -13.02 -8.70
C ILE A 94 -12.47 -12.32 -10.02
N TYR A 95 -11.48 -11.69 -10.65
CA TYR A 95 -11.67 -11.09 -11.97
C TYR A 95 -12.05 -12.12 -13.04
N LYS A 96 -11.33 -13.24 -13.12
CA LYS A 96 -11.55 -14.27 -14.15
C LYS A 96 -12.88 -15.00 -14.00
N LYS A 97 -13.39 -15.15 -12.77
CA LYS A 97 -14.60 -15.90 -12.47
C LYS A 97 -15.86 -15.03 -12.36
N SER A 98 -15.70 -13.70 -12.31
CA SER A 98 -16.82 -12.76 -12.20
C SER A 98 -17.74 -12.86 -13.41
N THR A 99 -19.04 -13.09 -13.16
CA THR A 99 -20.07 -13.16 -14.20
C THR A 99 -20.58 -11.77 -14.59
N THR A 100 -20.50 -10.82 -13.65
CA THR A 100 -20.97 -9.43 -13.80
C THR A 100 -19.89 -8.47 -14.33
N GLN A 101 -18.71 -8.99 -14.66
CA GLN A 101 -17.53 -8.21 -15.04
C GLN A 101 -17.24 -7.07 -14.04
N LEU A 102 -17.19 -7.42 -12.73
CA LEU A 102 -17.00 -6.47 -11.62
C LEU A 102 -15.91 -5.43 -11.88
N PHE A 103 -14.76 -5.90 -12.39
CA PHE A 103 -13.63 -5.03 -12.67
C PHE A 103 -13.88 -4.07 -13.83
N GLU A 104 -14.57 -4.49 -14.89
CA GLU A 104 -14.81 -3.65 -16.07
C GLU A 104 -15.88 -2.59 -15.77
N LYS A 105 -16.94 -2.99 -15.05
CA LYS A 105 -18.07 -2.11 -14.74
C LYS A 105 -17.81 -1.19 -13.56
N HIS A 106 -17.06 -1.66 -12.56
CA HIS A 106 -16.83 -0.97 -11.29
C HIS A 106 -15.33 -0.97 -10.90
N SER A 107 -14.45 -0.60 -11.84
CA SER A 107 -12.99 -0.65 -11.67
C SER A 107 -12.49 0.11 -10.44
N CYS A 108 -13.02 1.31 -10.19
CA CYS A 108 -12.60 2.14 -9.05
C CYS A 108 -12.89 1.43 -7.72
N LEU A 109 -14.11 0.94 -7.54
CA LEU A 109 -14.53 0.24 -6.32
C LEU A 109 -13.67 -1.00 -6.09
N TYR A 110 -13.44 -1.78 -7.15
CA TYR A 110 -12.62 -2.99 -7.10
C TYR A 110 -11.18 -2.68 -6.68
N ILE A 111 -10.52 -1.74 -7.37
CA ILE A 111 -9.13 -1.36 -7.08
C ILE A 111 -9.01 -0.82 -5.64
N LEU A 112 -10.01 -0.08 -5.18
CA LEU A 112 -10.01 0.53 -3.84
C LEU A 112 -10.18 -0.54 -2.74
N THR A 113 -11.04 -1.54 -2.94
CA THR A 113 -11.17 -2.69 -2.02
C THR A 113 -9.87 -3.48 -1.88
N PHE A 114 -9.27 -3.93 -2.98
CA PHE A 114 -7.99 -4.64 -2.93
C PHE A 114 -6.84 -3.74 -2.47
N GLY A 115 -6.94 -2.43 -2.74
CA GLY A 115 -6.02 -1.41 -2.26
C GLY A 115 -5.98 -1.34 -0.73
N PHE A 116 -7.13 -1.34 -0.04
CA PHE A 116 -7.16 -1.36 1.43
C PHE A 116 -6.61 -2.65 2.02
N VAL A 117 -6.93 -3.81 1.41
CA VAL A 117 -6.34 -5.09 1.83
C VAL A 117 -4.82 -5.06 1.70
N ASN A 118 -4.31 -4.61 0.55
CA ASN A 118 -2.88 -4.49 0.31
C ASN A 118 -2.21 -3.48 1.25
N ALA A 119 -2.86 -2.36 1.54
CA ALA A 119 -2.36 -1.34 2.46
C ALA A 119 -2.20 -1.90 3.88
N LYS A 120 -3.18 -2.68 4.38
CA LYS A 120 -3.06 -3.33 5.70
C LYS A 120 -1.94 -4.37 5.72
N ILE A 121 -1.87 -5.24 4.72
CA ILE A 121 -0.81 -6.26 4.61
C ILE A 121 0.57 -5.58 4.56
N SER A 122 0.70 -4.48 3.81
CA SER A 122 1.95 -3.70 3.73
C SER A 122 2.33 -3.11 5.08
N GLN A 123 1.37 -2.55 5.84
CA GLN A 123 1.63 -2.05 7.19
C GLN A 123 2.11 -3.17 8.12
N LYS A 124 1.46 -4.33 8.09
CA LYS A 124 1.88 -5.51 8.87
C LYS A 124 3.26 -5.98 8.51
N LEU A 125 3.57 -6.00 7.22
CA LEU A 125 4.88 -6.38 6.71
C LEU A 125 5.98 -5.44 7.21
N VAL A 126 5.74 -4.12 7.17
CA VAL A 126 6.68 -3.14 7.71
C VAL A 126 6.89 -3.36 9.21
N VAL A 127 5.83 -3.53 9.98
CA VAL A 127 5.93 -3.78 11.43
C VAL A 127 6.71 -5.05 11.71
N ALA A 128 6.33 -6.17 11.09
CA ALA A 128 6.99 -7.46 11.30
C ALA A 128 8.47 -7.45 10.90
N HIS A 129 8.81 -6.74 9.82
CA HIS A 129 10.20 -6.54 9.42
C HIS A 129 10.99 -5.76 10.48
N MET A 130 10.41 -4.68 11.03
CA MET A 130 11.06 -3.87 12.06
C MET A 130 11.17 -4.61 13.40
N THR A 131 10.18 -5.41 13.78
CA THR A 131 10.14 -6.16 15.05
C THR A 131 10.78 -7.55 14.95
N LYS A 132 11.23 -7.96 13.76
CA LYS A 132 11.71 -9.33 13.47
C LYS A 132 10.72 -10.42 13.88
N SER A 133 9.43 -10.16 13.69
CA SER A 133 8.36 -11.08 14.04
C SER A 133 7.91 -11.90 12.82
N GLU A 134 7.44 -13.12 13.06
CA GLU A 134 6.82 -13.92 12.01
C GLU A 134 5.43 -13.37 11.65
N ILE A 135 5.11 -13.34 10.36
CA ILE A 135 3.79 -12.96 9.87
C ILE A 135 2.98 -14.25 9.64
N CYS A 136 1.85 -14.38 10.33
CA CYS A 136 0.92 -15.48 10.09
C CYS A 136 0.12 -15.22 8.80
N LEU A 137 -0.02 -16.23 7.95
CA LEU A 137 -0.79 -16.17 6.70
C LEU A 137 -2.27 -15.84 6.92
N GLN A 138 -2.84 -16.30 8.03
CA GLN A 138 -4.23 -16.07 8.37
C GLN A 138 -4.41 -14.64 8.88
N ASP A 139 -4.92 -13.79 8.00
CA ASP A 139 -5.20 -12.39 8.29
C ASP A 139 -6.68 -12.06 8.08
N THR A 140 -7.25 -11.26 8.98
CA THR A 140 -8.60 -10.70 8.80
C THR A 140 -8.70 -9.83 7.54
N ALA A 141 -7.59 -9.37 6.98
CA ALA A 141 -7.52 -8.66 5.71
C ALA A 141 -8.10 -9.48 4.54
N PHE A 142 -8.01 -10.80 4.59
CA PHE A 142 -8.52 -11.70 3.53
C PHE A 142 -10.02 -12.00 3.64
N ILE A 143 -10.71 -11.53 4.68
CA ILE A 143 -12.16 -11.77 4.83
C ILE A 143 -12.94 -11.14 3.67
N GLY A 144 -12.64 -9.89 3.31
CA GLY A 144 -13.30 -9.20 2.19
C GLY A 144 -13.15 -9.96 0.86
N PRO A 145 -11.92 -10.21 0.38
CA PRO A 145 -11.70 -11.03 -0.82
C PRO A 145 -12.27 -12.44 -0.69
N GLY A 146 -12.17 -13.07 0.49
CA GLY A 146 -12.70 -14.40 0.74
C GLY A 146 -14.22 -14.50 0.57
N LEU A 147 -14.96 -13.46 0.97
CA LEU A 147 -16.42 -13.37 0.74
C LEU A 147 -16.75 -13.34 -0.75
N LEU A 148 -15.99 -12.59 -1.56
CA LEU A 148 -16.16 -12.55 -3.01
C LEU A 148 -15.87 -13.91 -3.66
N VAL A 149 -14.80 -14.58 -3.23
CA VAL A 149 -14.49 -15.94 -3.71
C VAL A 149 -15.61 -16.92 -3.36
N LEU A 150 -16.13 -16.83 -2.14
CA LEU A 150 -17.18 -17.71 -1.65
C LEU A 150 -18.49 -17.51 -2.42
N ASP A 151 -18.88 -16.26 -2.65
CA ASP A 151 -20.06 -15.93 -3.43
C ASP A 151 -19.94 -16.45 -4.88
N GLN A 152 -18.78 -16.25 -5.53
CA GLN A 152 -18.49 -16.81 -6.85
C GLN A 152 -18.40 -18.35 -6.85
N TYR A 153 -18.09 -18.97 -5.72
CA TYR A 153 -18.12 -20.43 -5.59
C TYR A 153 -19.56 -20.96 -5.61
N PHE A 154 -20.51 -20.23 -5.01
CA PHE A 154 -21.94 -20.53 -5.06
C PHE A 154 -22.66 -19.97 -6.30
N ASN A 155 -21.91 -19.73 -7.38
CA ASN A 155 -22.44 -19.24 -8.66
C ASN A 155 -23.14 -17.87 -8.55
N SER A 156 -22.60 -16.98 -7.70
CA SER A 156 -23.09 -15.62 -7.45
C SER A 156 -24.53 -15.61 -6.91
N PHE A 157 -24.72 -16.26 -5.75
CA PHE A 157 -26.01 -16.31 -5.07
C PHE A 157 -26.48 -14.93 -4.62
N VAL A 158 -25.54 -14.08 -4.19
CA VAL A 158 -25.75 -12.66 -3.92
C VAL A 158 -25.19 -11.84 -5.08
N ASP A 159 -25.75 -10.67 -5.32
CA ASP A 159 -25.22 -9.76 -6.32
C ASP A 159 -23.76 -9.37 -5.99
N GLU A 160 -22.86 -9.70 -6.92
CA GLU A 160 -21.41 -9.49 -6.78
C GLU A 160 -21.04 -8.04 -6.44
N TYR A 161 -21.82 -7.05 -6.91
CA TYR A 161 -21.57 -5.63 -6.63
C TYR A 161 -21.92 -5.26 -5.20
N ILE A 162 -23.00 -5.83 -4.64
CA ILE A 162 -23.32 -5.67 -3.21
C ILE A 162 -22.23 -6.30 -2.35
N VAL A 163 -21.78 -7.51 -2.69
CA VAL A 163 -20.70 -8.20 -1.96
C VAL A 163 -19.40 -7.38 -2.04
N LEU A 164 -19.11 -6.75 -3.17
CA LEU A 164 -17.92 -5.90 -3.33
C LEU A 164 -17.98 -4.65 -2.42
N TRP A 165 -19.14 -4.02 -2.27
CA TRP A 165 -19.33 -2.92 -1.30
C TRP A 165 -19.15 -3.38 0.14
N ILE A 166 -19.71 -4.54 0.50
CA ILE A 166 -19.54 -5.10 1.84
C ILE A 166 -18.05 -5.39 2.09
N ALA A 167 -17.37 -6.02 1.13
CA ALA A 167 -15.94 -6.28 1.19
C ALA A 167 -15.13 -4.98 1.34
N LEU A 168 -15.50 -3.91 0.63
CA LEU A 168 -14.87 -2.60 0.76
C LEU A 168 -14.93 -2.10 2.22
N PHE A 169 -16.12 -2.04 2.79
CA PHE A 169 -16.31 -1.49 4.15
C PHE A 169 -15.59 -2.32 5.20
N ILE A 170 -15.62 -3.67 5.07
CA ILE A 170 -14.90 -4.57 5.96
C ILE A 170 -13.39 -4.30 5.86
N SER A 171 -12.84 -4.27 4.64
CA SER A 171 -11.41 -4.03 4.42
C SER A 171 -10.95 -2.65 4.89
N LEU A 172 -11.76 -1.61 4.69
CA LEU A 172 -11.48 -0.25 5.18
C LEU A 172 -11.45 -0.22 6.71
N PHE A 173 -12.48 -0.74 7.37
CA PHE A 173 -12.57 -0.75 8.84
C PHE A 173 -11.41 -1.55 9.45
N ASP A 174 -11.13 -2.72 8.92
CA ASP A 174 -10.04 -3.59 9.36
C ASP A 174 -8.66 -2.92 9.19
N MET A 175 -8.42 -2.24 8.06
CA MET A 175 -7.21 -1.45 7.83
C MET A 175 -7.09 -0.30 8.84
N LEU A 176 -8.15 0.50 9.04
CA LEU A 176 -8.14 1.64 9.96
C LEU A 176 -7.93 1.23 11.41
N ARG A 177 -8.57 0.14 11.83
CA ARG A 177 -8.43 -0.42 13.19
C ARG A 177 -7.01 -0.89 13.43
N TYR A 178 -6.40 -1.57 12.45
CA TYR A 178 -5.01 -1.97 12.53
C TYR A 178 -4.06 -0.76 12.59
N ALA A 179 -4.21 0.21 11.69
CA ALA A 179 -3.40 1.42 11.65
C ALA A 179 -3.46 2.20 12.98
N THR A 180 -4.67 2.44 13.48
CA THR A 180 -4.89 3.15 14.75
C THR A 180 -4.31 2.38 15.93
N GLY A 181 -4.49 1.05 15.96
CA GLY A 181 -3.94 0.20 17.01
C GLY A 181 -2.42 0.27 17.09
N VAL A 182 -1.74 0.16 15.94
CA VAL A 182 -0.27 0.26 15.87
C VAL A 182 0.20 1.65 16.31
N CYS A 183 -0.43 2.72 15.81
CA CYS A 183 -0.08 4.09 16.22
C CYS A 183 -0.22 4.29 17.73
N LEU A 184 -1.32 3.82 18.34
CA LEU A 184 -1.55 3.95 19.78
C LEU A 184 -0.60 3.10 20.61
N GLN A 185 -0.26 1.89 20.16
CA GLN A 185 0.71 1.03 20.84
C GLN A 185 2.11 1.66 20.85
N ILE A 186 2.57 2.17 19.71
CA ILE A 186 3.86 2.86 19.59
C ILE A 186 3.89 4.10 20.47
N ALA A 187 2.81 4.89 20.44
CA ALA A 187 2.67 6.10 21.25
C ALA A 187 2.70 5.81 22.75
N ALA A 188 1.97 4.79 23.20
CA ALA A 188 1.95 4.35 24.59
C ALA A 188 3.34 3.86 25.04
N HIS A 189 4.05 3.12 24.18
CA HIS A 189 5.38 2.62 24.49
C HIS A 189 6.44 3.73 24.56
N LEU A 190 6.37 4.72 23.67
CA LEU A 190 7.32 5.84 23.63
C LEU A 190 6.93 7.02 24.54
N HIS A 191 5.80 6.93 25.26
CA HIS A 191 5.21 8.03 26.03
C HIS A 191 4.98 9.32 25.20
N ILE A 192 4.72 9.19 23.90
CA ILE A 192 4.42 10.31 23.00
C ILE A 192 2.92 10.40 22.82
N HIS A 193 2.35 11.60 22.96
CA HIS A 193 0.96 11.81 22.62
C HIS A 193 0.79 12.00 21.11
N VAL A 194 0.11 11.06 20.45
CA VAL A 194 -0.22 11.18 19.02
C VAL A 194 -1.05 12.46 18.82
N PHE A 195 -0.56 13.38 17.98
CA PHE A 195 -1.18 14.67 17.68
C PHE A 195 -1.26 15.69 18.84
N ARG A 196 -0.48 15.54 19.91
CA ARG A 196 -0.36 16.57 20.96
C ARG A 196 1.10 16.94 21.19
N ILE A 197 1.45 18.19 20.91
CA ILE A 197 2.77 18.75 21.23
C ILE A 197 2.75 19.06 22.74
N SER A 198 3.64 18.45 23.52
CA SER A 198 3.79 18.80 24.94
C SER A 198 4.17 20.28 25.06
N PRO A 199 3.47 21.08 25.89
CA PRO A 199 3.88 22.46 26.11
C PRO A 199 5.28 22.46 26.72
N HIS A 200 6.15 23.29 26.17
CA HIS A 200 7.51 23.49 26.66
C HIS A 200 7.44 23.90 28.13
N GLN A 201 7.96 23.09 29.06
CA GLN A 201 8.09 23.50 30.45
C GLN A 201 9.12 24.64 30.49
N ALA A 202 8.66 25.86 30.77
CA ALA A 202 9.54 26.97 31.09
C ALA A 202 10.35 26.60 32.36
N PRO A 203 11.67 26.87 32.40
CA PRO A 203 12.50 26.50 33.53
C PRO A 203 11.98 27.15 34.82
N GLU A 204 11.82 26.33 35.86
CA GLU A 204 11.48 26.74 37.23
C GLU A 204 12.39 27.91 37.62
N GLN A 205 11.79 29.09 37.87
CA GLN A 205 12.51 30.17 38.53
C GLN A 205 12.78 29.72 39.97
N VAL A 206 14.05 29.46 40.26
CA VAL A 206 14.56 29.20 41.61
C VAL A 206 14.22 30.40 42.49
N GLN A 207 13.16 30.26 43.29
CA GLN A 207 12.77 31.22 44.30
C GLN A 207 13.75 31.09 45.49
N ASN A 208 14.84 31.86 45.45
CA ASN A 208 15.72 32.05 46.60
C ASN A 208 14.93 32.75 47.73
N HIS A 209 14.63 32.01 48.80
CA HIS A 209 14.21 32.59 50.07
C HIS A 209 15.46 32.97 50.87
N ASN A 210 15.65 34.29 51.05
CA ASN A 210 16.43 34.87 52.14
C ASN A 210 15.67 34.75 53.47
#